data_AF-A0A1S3QQA8-F1
#
_entry.id   AF-A0A1S3QQA8-F1
#
_cell.length_a   1.000
_cell.length_b   1.000
_cell.length_c   1.000
_cell.angle_alpha   90.00
_cell.angle_beta   90.00
_cell.angle_gamma   90.00
#
_symmetry.space_group_name_H-M   'P 1'
#
loop_
_entity.id
_entity.type
_entity.pdbx_description
1 polymer ?
#
loop_
_entity_poly.entity_id
_entity_poly.type
_entity_poly.pdbx_seq_one_letter_code
_entity_poly.pdbx_strand_id
1 'polypeptide(L)'
;MAVDALEYDESAEDANPAGALEEILENPERLKDLDLDAFAEELERQGYGNKGITLYDIRAELSCRYKDLRVPYRAPNTEEVFNLLTKETPETFYIGKLITSVVTGIAHRRPQGESYDQAIRNDATGLWQCPFCQQDNFPELSEVWNHFDSGSCPGQAIGVRARMDNGVQGFIPTKFLSDKVVKHPEERVKVGMTVHCRIMKIDIEKFNVDLTCRTSDLMDKNNEWKLPKDSYYDFDTETEDTKTEEERKKKQQRTTYIKRVIAHPSFHNINFKQAEKMMESMDQGDVVIRPSSKGENHLTVTWKVADGIYQHVDVREEGKENAFSLGHTLWINTEEFEDLDEITARYIQPMAAFARDLLGHKYFQDCNGGDRKKMEELLIRSKKEKPTFIPYFVSACKDLPGKFILGYQPRGKPR
;
A
#
# COMPACT_ATOMS: atom_id res chain seq x y z
N MET A 1 75.85 9.93 -10.79
CA MET A 1 74.68 10.77 -11.15
C MET A 1 75.00 12.25 -11.05
N ALA A 2 75.33 12.79 -9.86
CA ALA A 2 75.57 14.23 -9.73
C ALA A 2 76.85 14.71 -10.43
N VAL A 3 77.93 13.96 -10.28
CA VAL A 3 79.20 14.22 -10.98
C VAL A 3 79.02 14.07 -12.51
N ASP A 4 78.32 13.02 -12.94
CA ASP A 4 78.07 12.73 -14.36
C ASP A 4 77.18 13.78 -15.04
N ALA A 5 76.18 14.32 -14.34
CA ALA A 5 75.31 15.39 -14.85
C ALA A 5 76.02 16.76 -14.94
N LEU A 6 77.19 16.91 -14.33
CA LEU A 6 78.03 18.12 -14.41
C LEU A 6 79.20 17.97 -15.40
N GLU A 7 79.33 16.81 -16.05
CA GLU A 7 80.43 16.49 -16.99
C GLU A 7 81.83 16.81 -16.41
N TYR A 8 82.04 16.58 -15.11
CA TYR A 8 83.36 16.76 -14.51
C TYR A 8 84.38 15.81 -15.16
N ASP A 9 85.51 16.36 -15.58
CA ASP A 9 86.61 15.59 -16.17
C ASP A 9 87.19 14.63 -15.12
N GLU A 10 87.20 13.32 -15.38
CA GLU A 10 87.66 12.26 -14.45
C GLU A 10 89.13 12.46 -14.01
N SER A 11 89.87 13.33 -14.69
CA SER A 11 91.26 13.68 -14.40
C SER A 11 91.43 14.79 -13.35
N ALA A 12 90.36 15.48 -12.94
CA ALA A 12 90.41 16.51 -11.91
C ALA A 12 90.34 15.88 -10.50
N GLU A 13 91.46 15.89 -9.77
CA GLU A 13 91.54 15.53 -8.34
C GLU A 13 90.59 16.37 -7.43
N ASP A 14 89.86 17.34 -7.97
CA ASP A 14 88.94 18.26 -7.29
C ASP A 14 87.44 17.88 -7.39
N ALA A 15 87.06 16.77 -8.02
CA ALA A 15 85.66 16.34 -8.14
C ALA A 15 85.12 15.77 -6.81
N ASN A 16 84.96 16.63 -5.79
CA ASN A 16 84.35 16.26 -4.51
C ASN A 16 82.87 15.89 -4.72
N PRO A 17 82.44 14.65 -4.43
CA PRO A 17 81.05 14.22 -4.60
C PRO A 17 80.04 15.09 -3.83
N ALA A 18 80.46 15.68 -2.71
CA ALA A 18 79.62 16.60 -1.94
C ALA A 18 79.45 17.96 -2.63
N GLY A 19 80.51 18.47 -3.28
CA GLY A 19 80.45 19.74 -4.03
C GLY A 19 79.60 19.63 -5.29
N ALA A 20 79.70 18.50 -6.01
CA ALA A 20 78.84 18.21 -7.15
C ALA A 20 77.35 18.13 -6.77
N LEU A 21 77.04 17.63 -5.56
CA LEU A 21 75.68 17.60 -5.04
C LEU A 21 75.16 19.02 -4.74
N GLU A 22 75.98 19.86 -4.10
CA GLU A 22 75.63 21.26 -3.81
C GLU A 22 75.36 22.06 -5.10
N GLU A 23 76.19 21.90 -6.12
CA GLU A 23 76.03 22.59 -7.40
C GLU A 23 74.75 22.16 -8.15
N ILE A 24 74.38 20.89 -8.08
CA ILE A 24 73.12 20.39 -8.64
C ILE A 24 71.91 20.84 -7.83
N LEU A 25 72.04 20.96 -6.51
CA LEU A 25 70.98 21.53 -5.68
C LEU A 25 70.71 23.01 -6.02
N GLU A 26 71.74 23.76 -6.44
CA GLU A 26 71.59 25.12 -6.95
C GLU A 26 71.02 25.15 -8.38
N ASN A 27 71.39 24.19 -9.23
CA ASN A 27 70.99 24.12 -10.64
C ASN A 27 70.39 22.75 -11.03
N PRO A 28 69.16 22.44 -10.58
CA PRO A 28 68.54 21.13 -10.80
C PRO A 28 68.16 20.85 -12.26
N GLU A 29 68.15 21.87 -13.12
CA GLU A 29 67.87 21.73 -14.55
C GLU A 29 68.89 20.83 -15.26
N ARG A 30 70.15 20.79 -14.80
CA ARG A 30 71.22 19.97 -15.39
C ARG A 30 70.95 18.46 -15.28
N LEU A 31 70.10 18.04 -14.34
CA LEU A 31 69.68 16.63 -14.22
C LEU A 31 68.66 16.19 -15.28
N LYS A 32 68.07 17.13 -16.03
CA LYS A 32 67.11 16.80 -17.10
C LYS A 32 67.78 16.29 -18.36
N ASP A 33 69.03 16.69 -18.59
CA ASP A 33 69.82 16.33 -19.77
C ASP A 33 70.44 14.93 -19.65
N LEU A 34 70.41 14.33 -18.45
CA LEU A 34 70.90 12.99 -18.20
C LEU A 34 69.86 11.92 -18.59
N ASP A 35 70.24 11.03 -19.52
CA ASP A 35 69.45 9.84 -19.87
C ASP A 35 69.55 8.78 -18.75
N LEU A 36 68.50 8.72 -17.93
CA LEU A 36 68.43 7.81 -16.79
C LEU A 36 68.27 6.35 -17.19
N ASP A 37 67.71 6.07 -18.37
CA ASP A 37 67.47 4.70 -18.82
C ASP A 37 68.80 4.09 -19.29
N ALA A 38 69.59 4.84 -20.07
CA ALA A 38 70.95 4.45 -20.44
C ALA A 38 71.88 4.31 -19.21
N PHE A 39 71.76 5.22 -18.24
CA PHE A 39 72.53 5.17 -17.00
C PHE A 39 72.15 3.95 -16.12
N ALA A 40 70.87 3.57 -16.11
CA ALA A 40 70.40 2.38 -15.41
C ALA A 40 70.94 1.09 -16.03
N GLU A 41 70.98 0.99 -17.37
CA GLU A 41 71.55 -0.16 -18.09
C GLU A 41 73.05 -0.33 -17.79
N GLU A 42 73.80 0.76 -17.71
CA GLU A 42 75.23 0.72 -17.40
C GLU A 42 75.49 0.32 -15.94
N LEU A 43 74.69 0.83 -14.99
CA LEU A 43 74.73 0.38 -13.60
C LEU A 43 74.40 -1.11 -13.44
N GLU A 44 73.47 -1.63 -14.24
CA GLU A 44 73.12 -3.04 -14.25
C GLU A 44 74.27 -3.90 -14.79
N ARG A 45 74.96 -3.45 -15.86
CA ARG A 45 76.16 -4.10 -16.42
C ARG A 45 77.33 -4.13 -15.44
N GLN A 46 77.49 -3.08 -14.63
CA GLN A 46 78.53 -2.99 -13.60
C GLN A 46 78.21 -3.81 -12.33
N GLY A 47 77.07 -4.51 -12.30
CA GLY A 47 76.69 -5.42 -11.21
C GLY A 47 75.98 -4.76 -10.04
N TYR A 48 75.54 -3.50 -10.18
CA TYR A 48 74.77 -2.80 -9.13
C TYR A 48 73.27 -3.10 -9.17
N GLY A 49 72.81 -3.88 -10.16
CA GLY A 49 71.42 -4.28 -10.36
C GLY A 49 70.56 -3.19 -11.00
N ASN A 50 69.30 -3.51 -11.30
CA ASN A 50 68.38 -2.57 -11.93
C ASN A 50 67.91 -1.49 -10.94
N LYS A 51 68.40 -0.27 -11.14
CA LYS A 51 68.11 0.91 -10.29
C LYS A 51 67.32 1.99 -11.03
N GLY A 52 66.63 1.66 -12.12
CA GLY A 52 65.91 2.64 -12.95
C GLY A 52 64.98 3.53 -12.13
N ILE A 53 63.99 2.94 -11.45
CA ILE A 53 63.00 3.67 -10.63
C ILE A 53 63.70 4.50 -9.54
N THR A 54 64.71 3.94 -8.88
CA THR A 54 65.48 4.65 -7.85
C THR A 54 66.17 5.90 -8.40
N LEU A 55 66.68 5.87 -9.64
CA LEU A 55 67.28 7.04 -10.28
C LEU A 55 66.24 8.12 -10.60
N TYR A 56 65.03 7.73 -11.01
CA TYR A 56 63.91 8.66 -11.19
C TYR A 56 63.51 9.33 -9.87
N ASP A 57 63.45 8.55 -8.77
CA ASP A 57 63.18 9.07 -7.42
C ASP A 57 64.29 10.00 -6.94
N ILE A 58 65.57 9.64 -7.14
CA ILE A 58 66.72 10.49 -6.81
C ILE A 58 66.66 11.79 -7.61
N ARG A 59 66.39 11.74 -8.92
CA ARG A 59 66.22 12.96 -9.74
C ARG A 59 65.09 13.83 -9.21
N ALA A 60 63.96 13.23 -8.83
CA ALA A 60 62.81 13.95 -8.29
C ALA A 60 63.12 14.64 -6.95
N GLU A 61 63.83 13.95 -6.04
CA GLU A 61 64.27 14.50 -4.75
C GLU A 61 65.31 15.61 -4.90
N LEU A 62 66.29 15.44 -5.81
CA LEU A 62 67.28 16.48 -6.10
C LEU A 62 66.64 17.72 -6.75
N SER A 63 65.60 17.53 -7.57
CA SER A 63 64.86 18.64 -8.19
C SER A 63 63.94 19.36 -7.21
N CYS A 64 63.29 18.63 -6.31
CA CYS A 64 62.33 19.15 -5.33
C CYS A 64 62.41 18.33 -4.05
N ARG A 65 63.24 18.76 -3.10
CA ARG A 65 63.50 18.04 -1.84
C ARG A 65 62.22 17.80 -1.04
N TYR A 66 61.99 16.55 -0.65
CA TYR A 66 60.87 16.14 0.20
C TYR A 66 59.50 16.58 -0.34
N LYS A 67 59.33 16.54 -1.66
CA LYS A 67 58.06 16.90 -2.31
C LYS A 67 56.94 16.03 -1.75
N ASP A 68 55.86 16.66 -1.31
CA ASP A 68 54.66 15.94 -0.91
C ASP A 68 53.99 15.33 -2.15
N LEU A 69 54.03 14.01 -2.26
CA LEU A 69 53.39 13.24 -3.33
C LEU A 69 51.93 12.90 -3.03
N ARG A 70 51.40 13.30 -1.85
CA ARG A 70 49.98 13.11 -1.53
C ARG A 70 49.12 13.92 -2.48
N VAL A 71 47.95 13.38 -2.79
CA VAL A 71 46.91 14.13 -3.49
C VAL A 71 46.58 15.38 -2.66
N PRO A 72 46.52 16.57 -3.27
CA PRO A 72 46.16 17.79 -2.56
C PRO A 72 44.86 17.61 -1.79
N TYR A 73 44.79 18.18 -0.59
CA TYR A 73 43.57 18.14 0.20
C TYR A 73 42.41 18.74 -0.61
N ARG A 74 41.37 17.93 -0.81
CA ARG A 74 40.13 18.34 -1.44
C ARG A 74 39.06 18.48 -0.37
N ALA A 75 38.56 19.70 -0.19
CA ALA A 75 37.40 19.93 0.66
C ALA A 75 36.17 19.20 0.08
N PRO A 76 35.27 18.67 0.93
CA PRO A 76 34.06 18.01 0.47
C PRO A 76 33.22 18.95 -0.40
N ASN A 77 32.70 18.44 -1.51
CA ASN A 77 31.75 19.18 -2.34
C ASN A 77 30.37 19.24 -1.66
N THR A 78 29.46 20.07 -2.18
CA THR A 78 28.11 20.25 -1.59
C THR A 78 27.31 18.95 -1.52
N GLU A 79 27.46 18.07 -2.51
CA GLU A 79 26.82 16.75 -2.55
C GLU A 79 27.39 15.79 -1.48
N GLU A 80 28.72 15.73 -1.33
CA GLU A 80 29.41 14.95 -0.31
C GLU A 80 29.04 15.46 1.09
N VAL A 81 28.93 16.79 1.28
CA VAL A 81 28.45 17.38 2.53
C VAL A 81 27.00 16.97 2.79
N PHE A 82 26.14 17.01 1.78
CA PHE A 82 24.74 16.59 1.92
C PHE A 82 24.64 15.11 2.31
N ASN A 83 25.36 14.23 1.60
CA ASN A 83 25.39 12.80 1.88
C ASN A 83 25.96 12.49 3.27
N LEU A 84 27.01 13.23 3.68
CA LEU A 84 27.64 13.07 4.99
C LEU A 84 26.68 13.46 6.13
N LEU A 85 25.92 14.54 5.97
CA LEU A 85 25.01 15.05 7.01
C LEU A 85 23.70 14.27 7.07
N THR A 86 23.15 13.89 5.91
CA THR A 86 21.86 13.18 5.83
C THR A 86 22.01 11.66 5.95
N LYS A 87 23.24 11.14 5.73
CA LYS A 87 23.55 9.71 5.61
C LYS A 87 22.81 9.02 4.46
N GLU A 88 22.37 9.80 3.47
CA GLU A 88 21.73 9.32 2.27
C GLU A 88 22.73 9.22 1.11
N THR A 89 22.43 8.34 0.15
CA THR A 89 23.16 8.25 -1.11
C THR A 89 22.24 8.63 -2.27
N PRO A 90 22.79 8.96 -3.45
CA PRO A 90 22.00 9.16 -4.66
C PRO A 90 21.15 7.96 -5.07
N GLU A 91 21.39 6.76 -4.51
CA GLU A 91 20.59 5.55 -4.74
C GLU A 91 19.41 5.42 -3.78
N THR A 92 19.57 5.90 -2.54
CA THR A 92 18.50 5.85 -1.52
C THR A 92 17.59 7.06 -1.63
N PHE A 93 18.15 8.24 -1.95
CA PHE A 93 17.49 9.53 -1.97
C PHE A 93 17.61 10.21 -3.34
N TYR A 94 16.75 9.79 -4.27
CA TYR A 94 16.72 10.30 -5.65
C TYR A 94 15.38 10.93 -6.03
N ILE A 95 15.39 11.70 -7.11
CA ILE A 95 14.20 12.32 -7.70
C ILE A 95 13.24 11.22 -8.17
N GLY A 96 12.04 11.17 -7.61
CA GLY A 96 11.05 10.15 -7.88
C GLY A 96 10.92 9.09 -6.78
N LYS A 97 11.77 9.12 -5.76
CA LYS A 97 11.65 8.21 -4.61
C LYS A 97 10.34 8.48 -3.84
N LEU A 98 9.61 7.41 -3.55
CA LEU A 98 8.48 7.44 -2.62
C LEU A 98 9.00 7.38 -1.18
N ILE A 99 8.64 8.39 -0.39
CA ILE A 99 9.08 8.55 1.00
C ILE A 99 7.90 8.92 1.91
N THR A 100 8.07 8.70 3.21
CA THR A 100 7.20 9.23 4.25
C THR A 100 7.77 10.55 4.75
N SER A 101 6.90 11.53 4.96
CA SER A 101 7.27 12.77 5.63
C SER A 101 6.21 13.19 6.63
N VAL A 102 6.63 13.87 7.68
CA VAL A 102 5.75 14.38 8.74
C VAL A 102 5.48 15.85 8.48
N VAL A 103 4.21 16.23 8.46
CA VAL A 103 3.81 17.63 8.27
C VAL A 103 4.24 18.45 9.49
N THR A 104 5.08 19.46 9.27
CA THR A 104 5.56 20.37 10.32
C THR A 104 4.75 21.64 10.41
N GLY A 105 4.17 22.10 9.30
CA GLY A 105 3.38 23.33 9.27
C GLY A 105 2.86 23.67 7.88
N ILE A 106 2.10 24.74 7.77
CA ILE A 106 1.57 25.24 6.50
C ILE A 106 2.24 26.57 6.21
N ALA A 107 2.83 26.69 5.02
CA ALA A 107 3.47 27.90 4.56
C ALA A 107 2.44 28.83 3.92
N HIS A 108 2.40 30.06 4.42
CA HIS A 108 1.51 31.10 3.91
C HIS A 108 2.31 32.25 3.29
N ARG A 109 1.81 32.81 2.20
CA ARG A 109 2.33 34.06 1.62
C ARG A 109 1.58 35.22 2.24
N ARG A 110 2.31 36.12 2.88
CA ARG A 110 1.74 37.43 3.21
C ARG A 110 1.50 38.21 1.92
N PRO A 111 0.35 38.84 1.75
CA PRO A 111 0.08 39.65 0.57
C PRO A 111 1.00 40.88 0.56
N GLN A 112 1.49 41.26 -0.61
CA GLN A 112 2.18 42.54 -0.82
C GLN A 112 1.15 43.56 -1.30
N GLY A 113 1.25 44.81 -0.80
CA GLY A 113 0.20 45.83 -0.82
C GLY A 113 -0.15 46.46 -2.18
N GLU A 114 -0.22 45.71 -3.26
CA GLU A 114 -0.65 46.21 -4.59
C GLU A 114 -1.85 45.44 -5.18
N SER A 115 -2.49 44.54 -4.42
CA SER A 115 -3.64 43.74 -4.89
C SER A 115 -4.88 43.94 -4.00
N TYR A 116 -5.26 45.21 -3.77
CA TYR A 116 -6.23 45.59 -2.74
C TYR A 116 -7.73 45.50 -3.13
N ASP A 117 -8.09 45.26 -4.39
CA ASP A 117 -9.47 45.53 -4.85
C ASP A 117 -10.45 44.35 -4.95
N GLN A 118 -10.24 43.22 -4.25
CA GLN A 118 -11.11 42.03 -4.45
C GLN A 118 -11.57 41.34 -3.16
N ALA A 119 -12.08 42.09 -2.18
CA ALA A 119 -12.86 41.47 -1.10
C ALA A 119 -14.22 41.02 -1.65
N ILE A 120 -14.54 39.73 -1.50
CA ILE A 120 -15.78 39.13 -2.02
C ILE A 120 -16.78 39.03 -0.87
N ARG A 121 -18.00 39.53 -1.08
CA ARG A 121 -19.12 39.37 -0.15
C ARG A 121 -19.89 38.11 -0.51
N ASN A 122 -20.19 37.27 0.47
CA ASN A 122 -20.95 36.05 0.24
C ASN A 122 -22.46 36.37 0.32
N ASP A 123 -23.17 36.22 -0.79
CA ASP A 123 -24.60 36.59 -0.90
C ASP A 123 -25.53 35.76 0.01
N ALA A 124 -25.10 34.56 0.42
CA ALA A 124 -25.88 33.66 1.27
C ALA A 124 -25.79 33.99 2.78
N THR A 125 -24.65 34.49 3.25
CA THR A 125 -24.41 34.77 4.68
C THR A 125 -24.37 36.25 5.00
N GLY A 126 -24.25 37.12 3.99
CA GLY A 126 -24.11 38.57 4.15
C GLY A 126 -22.76 39.03 4.71
N LEU A 127 -21.88 38.08 5.05
CA LEU A 127 -20.55 38.28 5.61
C LEU A 127 -19.49 38.44 4.50
N TRP A 128 -18.44 39.18 4.83
CA TRP A 128 -17.29 39.43 3.98
C TRP A 128 -16.24 38.33 4.13
N GLN A 129 -15.68 37.92 2.99
CA GLN A 129 -14.58 36.97 2.94
C GLN A 129 -13.27 37.68 2.62
N CYS A 130 -12.23 37.41 3.42
CA CYS A 130 -10.89 37.89 3.12
C CYS A 130 -10.32 37.16 1.89
N PRO A 131 -9.82 37.85 0.85
CA PRO A 131 -9.33 37.20 -0.37
C PRO A 131 -8.05 36.39 -0.19
N PHE A 132 -7.31 36.63 0.91
CA PHE A 132 -6.00 36.01 1.15
C PHE A 132 -6.09 34.80 2.08
N CYS A 133 -6.68 34.96 3.27
CA CYS A 133 -6.86 33.86 4.23
C CYS A 133 -8.17 33.09 4.05
N GLN A 134 -9.09 33.58 3.18
CA GLN A 134 -10.40 32.98 2.90
C GLN A 134 -11.33 32.84 4.13
N GLN A 135 -11.01 33.50 5.25
CA GLN A 135 -11.91 33.60 6.40
C GLN A 135 -13.15 34.43 6.05
N ASP A 136 -14.33 33.92 6.38
CA ASP A 136 -15.66 34.43 5.99
C ASP A 136 -16.49 34.97 7.17
N ASN A 137 -15.85 35.27 8.30
CA ASN A 137 -16.52 35.66 9.54
C ASN A 137 -16.69 37.17 9.73
N PHE A 138 -16.38 37.99 8.73
CA PHE A 138 -16.32 39.44 8.88
C PHE A 138 -17.68 40.10 8.57
N PRO A 139 -18.32 40.81 9.52
CA PRO A 139 -19.59 41.51 9.28
C PRO A 139 -19.43 42.71 8.35
N GLU A 140 -18.30 43.42 8.41
CA GLU A 140 -18.04 44.64 7.65
C GLU A 140 -16.70 44.59 6.92
N LEU A 141 -16.62 45.29 5.79
CA LEU A 141 -15.40 45.41 4.98
C LEU A 141 -14.25 46.04 5.80
N SER A 142 -14.53 46.99 6.68
CA SER A 142 -13.54 47.64 7.54
C SER A 142 -12.87 46.68 8.53
N GLU A 143 -13.55 45.62 8.97
CA GLU A 143 -12.94 44.60 9.84
C GLU A 143 -11.98 43.69 9.07
N VAL A 144 -12.25 43.42 7.79
CA VAL A 144 -11.32 42.72 6.89
C VAL A 144 -10.01 43.51 6.74
N TRP A 145 -10.11 44.84 6.65
CA TRP A 145 -8.96 45.75 6.58
C TRP A 145 -8.17 45.80 7.89
N ASN A 146 -8.86 45.92 9.03
CA ASN A 146 -8.21 45.84 10.34
C ASN A 146 -7.50 44.49 10.56
N HIS A 147 -8.07 43.38 10.09
CA HIS A 147 -7.43 42.07 10.14
C HIS A 147 -6.15 41.99 9.29
N PHE A 148 -6.13 42.70 8.16
CA PHE A 148 -4.96 42.83 7.29
C PHE A 148 -3.87 43.70 7.93
N ASP A 149 -4.22 44.92 8.35
CA ASP A 149 -3.28 45.92 8.88
C ASP A 149 -2.73 45.54 10.26
N SER A 150 -3.51 44.82 11.07
CA SER A 150 -3.04 44.28 12.35
C SER A 150 -2.08 43.10 12.21
N GLY A 151 -1.85 42.59 10.99
CA GLY A 151 -1.00 41.43 10.74
C GLY A 151 -1.59 40.10 11.25
N SER A 152 -2.88 40.09 11.61
CA SER A 152 -3.60 38.90 12.05
C SER A 152 -3.92 37.94 10.90
N CYS A 153 -3.78 38.40 9.66
CA CYS A 153 -3.98 37.58 8.46
C CYS A 153 -2.80 36.62 8.23
N PRO A 154 -3.02 35.29 8.27
CA PRO A 154 -1.97 34.33 7.94
C PRO A 154 -1.53 34.44 6.47
N GLY A 155 -2.39 34.96 5.58
CA GLY A 155 -2.15 35.08 4.15
C GLY A 155 -2.59 33.85 3.36
N GLN A 156 -2.24 33.79 2.08
CA GLN A 156 -2.66 32.69 1.19
C GLN A 156 -1.76 31.46 1.39
N ALA A 157 -2.35 30.29 1.61
CA ALA A 157 -1.60 29.05 1.78
C ALA A 157 -0.93 28.61 0.44
N ILE A 158 0.41 28.65 0.41
CA ILE A 158 1.23 28.30 -0.78
C ILE A 158 1.54 26.80 -0.80
N GLY A 159 1.60 26.18 0.37
CA GLY A 159 2.02 24.79 0.48
C GLY A 159 2.19 24.34 1.92
N VAL A 160 2.59 23.09 2.06
CA VAL A 160 2.77 22.39 3.31
C VAL A 160 4.26 22.18 3.51
N ARG A 161 4.76 22.54 4.69
CA ARG A 161 6.12 22.19 5.12
C ARG A 161 6.08 20.80 5.75
N ALA A 162 6.97 19.96 5.28
CA ALA A 162 7.15 18.62 5.80
C ALA A 162 8.60 18.42 6.26
N ARG A 163 8.82 17.43 7.10
CA ARG A 163 10.15 16.97 7.50
C ARG A 163 10.24 15.48 7.25
N MET A 164 11.34 15.06 6.65
CA MET A 164 11.63 13.67 6.40
C MET A 164 12.38 13.05 7.58
N ASP A 165 12.44 11.72 7.63
CA ASP A 165 13.07 10.98 8.74
C ASP A 165 14.58 11.21 8.80
N ASN A 166 15.22 11.53 7.66
CA ASN A 166 16.62 11.94 7.56
C ASN A 166 16.89 13.39 8.01
N GLY A 167 15.87 14.11 8.48
CA GLY A 167 15.98 15.48 8.99
C GLY A 167 15.96 16.57 7.91
N VAL A 168 15.88 16.20 6.62
CA VAL A 168 15.80 17.17 5.51
C VAL A 168 14.42 17.84 5.49
N GLN A 169 14.40 19.12 5.11
CA GLN A 169 13.15 19.88 5.00
C GLN A 169 12.50 19.61 3.64
N GLY A 170 11.19 19.39 3.68
CA GLY A 170 10.36 19.16 2.51
C GLY A 170 9.35 20.28 2.33
N PHE A 171 9.06 20.62 1.08
CA PHE A 171 8.02 21.57 0.72
C PHE A 171 7.07 20.94 -0.30
N ILE A 172 5.78 20.90 0.03
CA ILE A 172 4.72 20.39 -0.85
C ILE A 172 3.87 21.58 -1.28
N PRO A 173 3.98 22.05 -2.54
CA PRO A 173 3.11 23.11 -3.05
C PRO A 173 1.63 22.70 -2.98
N THR A 174 0.70 23.64 -2.73
CA THR A 174 -0.75 23.33 -2.66
C THR A 174 -1.27 22.68 -3.94
N LYS A 175 -0.68 23.00 -5.09
CA LYS A 175 -0.98 22.37 -6.39
C LYS A 175 -0.66 20.87 -6.42
N PHE A 176 0.32 20.41 -5.65
CA PHE A 176 0.78 19.02 -5.62
C PHE A 176 0.29 18.25 -4.39
N LEU A 177 -0.65 18.82 -3.62
CA LEU A 177 -1.21 18.16 -2.44
C LEU A 177 -2.27 17.11 -2.80
N SER A 178 -3.05 17.34 -3.84
CA SER A 178 -4.10 16.44 -4.32
C SER A 178 -4.37 16.64 -5.81
N ASP A 179 -5.01 15.66 -6.43
CA ASP A 179 -5.51 15.74 -7.82
C ASP A 179 -6.70 16.71 -7.94
N LYS A 180 -7.44 16.89 -6.85
CA LYS A 180 -8.53 17.88 -6.75
C LYS A 180 -7.96 19.23 -6.30
N VAL A 181 -8.58 20.31 -6.76
CA VAL A 181 -8.22 21.67 -6.32
C VAL A 181 -8.56 21.81 -4.83
N VAL A 182 -7.53 21.93 -3.99
CA VAL A 182 -7.67 22.15 -2.55
C VAL A 182 -7.54 23.64 -2.27
N LYS A 183 -8.59 24.25 -1.71
CA LYS A 183 -8.58 25.66 -1.29
C LYS A 183 -7.91 25.83 0.08
N HIS A 184 -8.23 24.95 1.03
CA HIS A 184 -7.66 24.94 2.38
C HIS A 184 -6.85 23.66 2.61
N PRO A 185 -5.52 23.73 2.69
CA PRO A 185 -4.70 22.55 2.96
C PRO A 185 -4.98 21.93 4.35
N GLU A 186 -5.50 22.71 5.30
CA GLU A 186 -5.84 22.29 6.66
C GLU A 186 -6.92 21.20 6.74
N GLU A 187 -7.83 21.15 5.75
CA GLU A 187 -8.86 20.10 5.69
C GLU A 187 -8.24 18.73 5.40
N ARG A 188 -7.12 18.72 4.68
CA ARG A 188 -6.48 17.50 4.19
C ARG A 188 -5.31 17.06 5.03
N VAL A 189 -4.54 18.01 5.58
CA VAL A 189 -3.34 17.73 6.37
C VAL A 189 -3.36 18.47 7.69
N LYS A 190 -2.89 17.78 8.73
CA LYS A 190 -2.69 18.35 10.07
C LYS A 190 -1.22 18.30 10.44
N VAL A 191 -0.77 19.25 11.26
CA VAL A 191 0.58 19.24 11.81
C VAL A 191 0.78 17.96 12.64
N GLY A 192 1.90 17.27 12.41
CA GLY A 192 2.23 15.98 13.00
C GLY A 192 1.71 14.76 12.23
N MET A 193 0.91 14.95 11.17
CA MET A 193 0.42 13.84 10.35
C MET A 193 1.52 13.33 9.42
N THR A 194 1.68 12.01 9.32
CA THR A 194 2.56 11.38 8.34
C THR A 194 1.86 11.30 6.97
N VAL A 195 2.52 11.77 5.93
CA VAL A 195 2.05 11.76 4.54
C VAL A 195 3.05 11.02 3.65
N HIS A 196 2.54 10.23 2.72
CA HIS A 196 3.34 9.65 1.65
C HIS A 196 3.54 10.69 0.56
N CYS A 197 4.79 10.86 0.14
CA CYS A 197 5.18 11.87 -0.83
C CYS A 197 6.19 11.28 -1.80
N ARG A 198 6.27 11.83 -3.01
CA ARG A 198 7.34 11.54 -3.95
C ARG A 198 8.24 12.76 -4.11
N ILE A 199 9.55 12.54 -4.21
CA ILE A 199 10.53 13.61 -4.42
C ILE A 199 10.44 14.12 -5.86
N MET A 200 10.22 15.42 -6.04
CA MET A 200 10.17 16.08 -7.35
C MET A 200 11.46 16.79 -7.71
N LYS A 201 12.12 17.40 -6.72
CA LYS A 201 13.37 18.13 -6.89
C LYS A 201 14.12 18.20 -5.57
N ILE A 202 15.44 18.07 -5.63
CA ILE A 202 16.34 18.16 -4.47
C ILE A 202 17.21 19.42 -4.64
N ASP A 203 17.17 20.32 -3.67
CA ASP A 203 18.08 21.47 -3.55
C ASP A 203 19.12 21.16 -2.47
N ILE A 204 20.29 20.70 -2.94
CA ILE A 204 21.40 20.22 -2.12
C ILE A 204 22.04 21.36 -1.31
N GLU A 205 22.05 22.59 -1.84
CA GLU A 205 22.66 23.74 -1.16
C GLU A 205 21.85 24.19 0.06
N LYS A 206 20.51 24.09 -0.03
CA LYS A 206 19.59 24.55 1.02
C LYS A 206 19.06 23.44 1.92
N PHE A 207 19.42 22.18 1.67
CA PHE A 207 18.83 21.02 2.34
C PHE A 207 17.29 21.04 2.28
N ASN A 208 16.76 21.42 1.12
CA ASN A 208 15.33 21.55 0.90
C ASN A 208 14.89 20.72 -0.31
N VAL A 209 13.72 20.10 -0.21
CA VAL A 209 13.24 19.15 -1.20
C VAL A 209 11.80 19.47 -1.56
N ASP A 210 11.51 19.57 -2.84
CA ASP A 210 10.14 19.74 -3.32
C ASP A 210 9.49 18.36 -3.45
N LEU A 211 8.29 18.23 -2.91
CA LEU A 211 7.57 16.97 -2.76
C LEU A 211 6.18 17.05 -3.42
N THR A 212 5.68 15.93 -3.92
CA THR A 212 4.30 15.76 -4.38
C THR A 212 3.56 14.70 -3.56
N CYS A 213 2.29 14.97 -3.23
CA CYS A 213 1.38 14.06 -2.56
C CYS A 213 0.16 13.70 -3.43
N ARG A 214 0.19 14.02 -4.73
CA ARG A 214 -0.92 13.67 -5.64
C ARG A 214 -1.06 12.16 -5.76
N THR A 215 -2.30 11.67 -5.78
CA THR A 215 -2.56 10.24 -5.91
C THR A 215 -2.02 9.70 -7.23
N SER A 216 -2.09 10.49 -8.32
CA SER A 216 -1.50 10.13 -9.61
C SER A 216 0.00 9.84 -9.51
N ASP A 217 0.73 10.73 -8.84
CA ASP A 217 2.19 10.72 -8.78
C ASP A 217 2.68 9.67 -7.77
N LEU A 218 1.91 9.43 -6.71
CA LEU A 218 2.17 8.35 -5.76
C LEU A 218 2.03 6.98 -6.43
N MET A 219 0.97 6.79 -7.23
CA MET A 219 0.72 5.54 -7.94
C MET A 219 1.70 5.27 -9.08
N ASP A 220 2.32 6.32 -9.64
CA ASP A 220 3.34 6.20 -10.71
C ASP A 220 2.89 5.29 -11.84
N LYS A 221 1.67 5.56 -12.35
CA LYS A 221 1.03 4.77 -13.40
C LYS A 221 1.86 4.69 -14.68
N ASN A 222 2.75 5.64 -14.89
CA ASN A 222 3.61 5.73 -16.07
C ASN A 222 5.01 5.10 -15.85
N ASN A 223 5.33 4.62 -14.65
CA ASN A 223 6.67 4.14 -14.25
C ASN A 223 7.82 5.14 -14.57
N GLU A 224 7.55 6.44 -14.54
CA GLU A 224 8.53 7.48 -14.93
C GLU A 224 9.62 7.68 -13.86
N TRP A 225 9.34 7.24 -12.63
CA TRP A 225 10.13 7.58 -11.45
C TRP A 225 10.79 6.36 -10.81
N LYS A 226 10.67 5.17 -11.42
CA LYS A 226 11.40 3.98 -10.97
C LYS A 226 12.84 4.05 -11.49
N LEU A 227 13.78 3.64 -10.64
CA LEU A 227 15.16 3.46 -11.08
C LEU A 227 15.21 2.45 -12.23
N PRO A 228 16.14 2.61 -13.18
CA PRO A 228 16.41 1.58 -14.17
C PRO A 228 16.70 0.26 -13.47
N LYS A 229 16.00 -0.80 -13.90
CA LYS A 229 16.26 -2.17 -13.43
C LYS A 229 17.58 -2.64 -14.02
N ASP A 230 18.37 -3.36 -13.22
CA ASP A 230 19.64 -3.90 -13.68
C ASP A 230 19.44 -5.04 -14.70
N SER A 231 20.52 -5.42 -15.39
CA SER A 231 20.48 -6.46 -16.42
C SER A 231 20.20 -7.87 -15.90
N TYR A 232 20.33 -8.10 -14.59
CA TYR A 232 20.11 -9.39 -13.94
C TYR A 232 18.74 -9.46 -13.24
N TYR A 233 17.93 -8.40 -13.36
CA TYR A 233 16.61 -8.33 -12.76
C TYR A 233 15.67 -9.35 -13.42
N ASP A 234 15.01 -10.17 -12.61
CA ASP A 234 14.09 -11.18 -13.08
C ASP A 234 12.70 -10.56 -13.37
N PHE A 235 12.49 -10.20 -14.63
CA PHE A 235 11.23 -9.63 -15.11
C PHE A 235 10.09 -10.66 -15.14
N ASP A 236 10.41 -11.94 -15.28
CA ASP A 236 9.40 -13.00 -15.41
C ASP A 236 8.72 -13.21 -14.04
N THR A 237 9.52 -13.34 -12.98
CA THR A 237 9.02 -13.51 -11.61
C THR A 237 8.19 -12.32 -11.15
N GLU A 238 8.63 -11.08 -11.42
CA GLU A 238 7.85 -9.87 -11.06
C GLU A 238 6.47 -9.84 -11.76
N THR A 239 6.43 -10.28 -13.02
CA THR A 239 5.19 -10.31 -13.79
C THR A 239 4.21 -11.33 -13.23
N GLU A 240 4.69 -12.49 -12.78
CA GLU A 240 3.87 -13.50 -12.10
C GLU A 240 3.35 -13.01 -10.75
N ASP A 241 4.21 -12.40 -9.93
CA ASP A 241 3.83 -11.83 -8.63
C ASP A 241 2.78 -10.72 -8.79
N THR A 242 2.93 -9.85 -9.79
CA THR A 242 1.96 -8.80 -10.08
C THR A 242 0.60 -9.38 -10.48
N LYS A 243 0.58 -10.41 -11.33
CA LYS A 243 -0.66 -11.09 -11.73
C LYS A 243 -1.34 -11.78 -10.54
N THR A 244 -0.59 -12.51 -9.72
CA THR A 244 -1.16 -13.20 -8.56
C THR A 244 -1.71 -12.23 -7.52
N GLU A 245 -1.05 -11.08 -7.30
CA GLU A 245 -1.57 -10.03 -6.43
C GLU A 245 -2.82 -9.34 -7.01
N GLU A 246 -2.85 -9.05 -8.31
CA GLU A 246 -4.06 -8.55 -8.96
C GLU A 246 -5.23 -9.52 -8.83
N GLU A 247 -5.00 -10.82 -9.05
CA GLU A 247 -6.02 -11.85 -8.86
C GLU A 247 -6.49 -11.92 -7.42
N ARG A 248 -5.58 -11.80 -6.44
CA ARG A 248 -5.92 -11.76 -5.02
C ARG A 248 -6.77 -10.55 -4.68
N LYS A 249 -6.43 -9.36 -5.21
CA LYS A 249 -7.22 -8.12 -5.04
C LYS A 249 -8.59 -8.23 -5.70
N LYS A 250 -8.68 -8.80 -6.91
CA LYS A 250 -9.96 -9.08 -7.59
C LYS A 250 -10.83 -10.07 -6.81
N LYS A 251 -10.22 -11.10 -6.19
CA LYS A 251 -10.92 -12.06 -5.31
C LYS A 251 -11.43 -11.39 -4.03
N GLN A 252 -10.66 -10.48 -3.42
CA GLN A 252 -11.07 -9.72 -2.23
C GLN A 252 -12.14 -8.65 -2.53
N GLN A 253 -12.08 -7.98 -3.69
CA GLN A 253 -13.10 -7.01 -4.10
C GLN A 253 -14.44 -7.68 -4.47
N ARG A 254 -14.42 -8.93 -4.93
CA ARG A 254 -15.64 -9.70 -5.23
C ARG A 254 -16.47 -10.06 -3.98
N THR A 255 -15.90 -10.02 -2.79
CA THR A 255 -16.68 -10.19 -1.57
C THR A 255 -17.31 -8.85 -1.18
N THR A 256 -18.41 -8.50 -1.85
CA THR A 256 -19.35 -7.43 -1.47
C THR A 256 -20.09 -7.79 -0.19
N TYR A 257 -19.35 -8.10 0.88
CA TYR A 257 -19.92 -8.42 2.18
C TYR A 257 -20.12 -7.13 2.95
N ILE A 258 -21.30 -6.53 2.78
CA ILE A 258 -21.71 -5.33 3.51
C ILE A 258 -22.34 -5.78 4.83
N LYS A 259 -21.75 -5.40 5.97
CA LYS A 259 -22.34 -5.62 7.29
C LYS A 259 -23.65 -4.81 7.39
N ARG A 260 -24.76 -5.47 7.67
CA ARG A 260 -26.07 -4.82 7.83
C ARG A 260 -26.33 -4.48 9.29
N VAL A 261 -27.09 -3.42 9.54
CA VAL A 261 -27.50 -3.01 10.88
C VAL A 261 -29.00 -3.25 11.00
N ILE A 262 -29.39 -4.52 11.19
CA ILE A 262 -30.78 -4.93 11.36
C ILE A 262 -30.92 -5.41 12.81
N ALA A 263 -31.80 -4.75 13.58
CA ALA A 263 -32.06 -5.09 14.97
C ALA A 263 -33.09 -6.23 15.03
N HIS A 264 -32.63 -7.47 14.96
CA HIS A 264 -33.48 -8.65 15.09
C HIS A 264 -32.72 -9.81 15.76
N PRO A 265 -33.30 -10.52 16.74
CA PRO A 265 -32.60 -11.58 17.50
C PRO A 265 -32.02 -12.69 16.62
N SER A 266 -32.75 -13.06 15.55
CA SER A 266 -32.33 -14.11 14.61
C SER A 266 -31.41 -13.61 13.49
N PHE A 267 -31.16 -12.30 13.39
CA PHE A 267 -30.35 -11.73 12.31
C PHE A 267 -28.85 -11.74 12.65
N HIS A 268 -28.07 -12.38 11.79
CA HIS A 268 -26.62 -12.51 11.96
C HIS A 268 -25.90 -12.15 10.67
N ASN A 269 -24.93 -11.26 10.79
CA ASN A 269 -23.96 -10.98 9.74
C ASN A 269 -22.95 -12.15 9.69
N ILE A 270 -23.33 -13.25 9.02
CA ILE A 270 -22.48 -14.45 8.85
C ILE A 270 -22.59 -15.03 7.43
N ASN A 271 -21.60 -15.82 7.03
CA ASN A 271 -21.59 -16.49 5.72
C ASN A 271 -22.36 -17.83 5.74
N PHE A 272 -22.55 -18.46 4.57
CA PHE A 272 -23.26 -19.74 4.43
C PHE A 272 -22.71 -20.85 5.35
N LYS A 273 -21.38 -21.05 5.37
CA LYS A 273 -20.74 -22.11 6.17
C LYS A 273 -20.84 -21.85 7.68
N GLN A 274 -20.72 -20.60 8.09
CA GLN A 274 -20.89 -20.18 9.48
C GLN A 274 -22.34 -20.35 9.93
N ALA A 275 -23.30 -20.08 9.04
CA ALA A 275 -24.71 -20.33 9.31
C ALA A 275 -24.99 -21.82 9.52
N GLU A 276 -24.53 -22.71 8.64
CA GLU A 276 -24.70 -24.17 8.84
C GLU A 276 -24.12 -24.65 10.17
N LYS A 277 -22.92 -24.18 10.53
CA LYS A 277 -22.28 -24.54 11.81
C LYS A 277 -23.07 -24.02 13.02
N MET A 278 -23.68 -22.85 12.93
CA MET A 278 -24.53 -22.31 14.00
C MET A 278 -25.83 -23.12 14.12
N MET A 279 -26.41 -23.53 12.98
CA MET A 279 -27.63 -24.33 12.91
C MET A 279 -27.46 -25.76 13.45
N GLU A 280 -26.24 -26.31 13.45
CA GLU A 280 -25.95 -27.61 14.08
C GLU A 280 -26.30 -27.60 15.57
N SER A 281 -25.98 -26.51 16.27
CA SER A 281 -26.25 -26.36 17.71
C SER A 281 -27.68 -25.95 18.09
N MET A 282 -28.51 -25.62 17.10
CA MET A 282 -29.87 -25.12 17.28
C MET A 282 -30.92 -26.24 17.22
N ASP A 283 -32.13 -25.95 17.71
CA ASP A 283 -33.25 -26.90 17.75
C ASP A 283 -34.06 -26.88 16.44
N GLN A 284 -34.91 -27.90 16.26
CA GLN A 284 -35.78 -27.99 15.08
C GLN A 284 -36.80 -26.84 15.06
N GLY A 285 -36.85 -26.12 13.94
CA GLY A 285 -37.68 -24.93 13.78
C GLY A 285 -36.99 -23.61 14.13
N ASP A 286 -35.76 -23.63 14.65
CA ASP A 286 -34.98 -22.41 14.85
C ASP A 286 -34.59 -21.77 13.51
N VAL A 287 -34.40 -20.45 13.54
CA VAL A 287 -34.22 -19.60 12.37
C VAL A 287 -32.98 -18.73 12.51
N VAL A 288 -32.18 -18.67 11.45
CA VAL A 288 -31.07 -17.74 11.29
C VAL A 288 -31.24 -16.96 10.00
N ILE A 289 -31.31 -15.65 10.11
CA ILE A 289 -31.44 -14.72 8.99
C ILE A 289 -30.07 -14.11 8.72
N ARG A 290 -29.64 -14.10 7.46
CA ARG A 290 -28.35 -13.53 7.06
C ARG A 290 -28.44 -12.77 5.73
N PRO A 291 -27.51 -11.86 5.44
CA PRO A 291 -27.38 -11.28 4.12
C PRO A 291 -27.19 -12.36 3.04
N SER A 292 -27.85 -12.19 1.89
CA SER A 292 -27.71 -13.09 0.75
C SER A 292 -26.49 -12.70 -0.08
N SER A 293 -25.80 -13.70 -0.64
CA SER A 293 -24.74 -13.48 -1.63
C SER A 293 -25.28 -13.12 -3.01
N LYS A 294 -26.60 -13.20 -3.23
CA LYS A 294 -27.24 -12.89 -4.52
C LYS A 294 -27.31 -11.40 -4.81
N GLY A 295 -27.24 -10.55 -3.78
CA GLY A 295 -27.24 -9.10 -3.96
C GLY A 295 -27.64 -8.36 -2.70
N GLU A 296 -27.53 -7.03 -2.78
CA GLU A 296 -27.81 -6.13 -1.66
C GLU A 296 -29.29 -6.03 -1.29
N ASN A 297 -30.19 -6.54 -2.13
CA ASN A 297 -31.64 -6.55 -1.91
C ASN A 297 -32.18 -7.95 -1.60
N HIS A 298 -31.30 -8.85 -1.15
CA HIS A 298 -31.67 -10.22 -0.84
C HIS A 298 -31.19 -10.60 0.56
N LEU A 299 -32.07 -11.25 1.32
CA LEU A 299 -31.75 -11.94 2.56
C LEU A 299 -31.91 -13.45 2.34
N THR A 300 -31.16 -14.24 3.11
CA THR A 300 -31.40 -15.67 3.18
C THR A 300 -31.86 -16.02 4.59
N VAL A 301 -33.04 -16.59 4.68
CA VAL A 301 -33.59 -17.13 5.91
C VAL A 301 -33.32 -18.63 5.94
N THR A 302 -32.51 -19.06 6.89
CA THR A 302 -32.13 -20.47 7.07
C THR A 302 -32.86 -21.03 8.28
N TRP A 303 -33.60 -22.12 8.11
CA TRP A 303 -34.28 -22.77 9.24
C TRP A 303 -34.01 -24.28 9.26
N LYS A 304 -34.05 -24.88 10.47
CA LYS A 304 -33.71 -26.29 10.68
C LYS A 304 -34.93 -27.19 10.48
N VAL A 305 -34.91 -27.98 9.40
CA VAL A 305 -36.00 -28.92 9.07
C VAL A 305 -35.87 -30.20 9.89
N ALA A 306 -34.68 -30.79 9.87
CA ALA A 306 -34.31 -32.01 10.59
C ALA A 306 -32.80 -31.98 10.89
N ASP A 307 -32.30 -32.98 11.62
CA ASP A 307 -30.87 -33.02 11.96
C ASP A 307 -29.99 -33.14 10.70
N GLY A 308 -29.06 -32.20 10.54
CA GLY A 308 -28.23 -32.08 9.33
C GLY A 308 -28.96 -31.71 8.02
N ILE A 309 -30.22 -31.24 8.10
CA ILE A 309 -31.02 -30.79 6.95
C ILE A 309 -31.56 -29.37 7.21
N TYR A 310 -31.00 -28.40 6.48
CA TYR A 310 -31.33 -26.97 6.61
C TYR A 310 -31.97 -26.46 5.33
N GLN A 311 -33.08 -25.74 5.43
CA GLN A 311 -33.69 -25.09 4.27
C GLN A 311 -33.29 -23.61 4.24
N HIS A 312 -32.79 -23.18 3.08
CA HIS A 312 -32.40 -21.80 2.82
C HIS A 312 -33.42 -21.13 1.90
N VAL A 313 -34.25 -20.26 2.47
CA VAL A 313 -35.27 -19.49 1.77
C VAL A 313 -34.68 -18.15 1.36
N ASP A 314 -34.81 -17.79 0.09
CA ASP A 314 -34.37 -16.50 -0.44
C ASP A 314 -35.51 -15.48 -0.30
N VAL A 315 -35.24 -14.37 0.36
CA VAL A 315 -36.18 -13.28 0.61
C VAL A 315 -35.70 -12.08 -0.18
N ARG A 316 -36.56 -11.55 -1.05
CA ARG A 316 -36.27 -10.34 -1.84
C ARG A 316 -36.85 -9.14 -1.11
N GLU A 317 -36.04 -8.10 -0.96
CA GLU A 317 -36.42 -6.86 -0.27
C GLU A 317 -36.63 -5.74 -1.28
N GLU A 318 -37.70 -4.97 -1.12
CA GLU A 318 -37.97 -3.77 -1.91
C GLU A 318 -38.23 -2.54 -1.02
N GLY A 319 -38.09 -1.34 -1.60
CA GLY A 319 -38.27 -0.08 -0.88
C GLY A 319 -37.22 0.19 0.20
N LYS A 320 -35.92 0.21 -0.16
CA LYS A 320 -34.84 0.53 0.79
C LYS A 320 -34.55 2.03 0.82
N GLU A 321 -34.53 2.62 2.02
CA GLU A 321 -34.02 3.98 2.22
C GLU A 321 -32.49 4.04 2.09
N ASN A 322 -31.79 3.02 2.62
CA ASN A 322 -30.32 2.93 2.61
C ASN A 322 -29.87 1.47 2.45
N ALA A 323 -28.71 1.26 1.82
CA ALA A 323 -28.11 -0.08 1.59
C ALA A 323 -27.70 -0.84 2.87
N PHE A 324 -27.91 -0.28 4.07
CA PHE A 324 -27.61 -0.92 5.35
C PHE A 324 -28.85 -1.35 6.13
N SER A 325 -30.01 -0.80 5.77
CA SER A 325 -31.30 -1.02 6.42
C SER A 325 -32.10 -2.15 5.74
N LEU A 326 -33.11 -2.65 6.45
CA LEU A 326 -34.13 -3.54 5.92
C LEU A 326 -35.05 -2.78 4.96
N GLY A 327 -35.52 -3.43 3.88
CA GLY A 327 -36.56 -2.85 3.01
C GLY A 327 -37.92 -2.77 3.69
N HIS A 328 -38.82 -1.92 3.16
CA HIS A 328 -40.19 -1.81 3.66
C HIS A 328 -41.08 -3.00 3.32
N THR A 329 -40.77 -3.72 2.23
CA THR A 329 -41.55 -4.89 1.80
C THR A 329 -40.63 -6.07 1.51
N LEU A 330 -41.03 -7.23 2.00
CA LEU A 330 -40.27 -8.48 1.90
C LEU A 330 -41.08 -9.49 1.10
N TRP A 331 -40.47 -10.07 0.07
CA TRP A 331 -41.12 -11.02 -0.83
C TRP A 331 -40.51 -12.40 -0.70
N ILE A 332 -41.36 -13.39 -0.45
CA ILE A 332 -41.01 -14.82 -0.53
C ILE A 332 -41.86 -15.46 -1.62
N ASN A 333 -41.22 -15.85 -2.72
CA ASN A 333 -41.90 -16.35 -3.93
C ASN A 333 -42.92 -15.35 -4.50
N THR A 334 -44.18 -15.42 -4.07
CA THR A 334 -45.32 -14.59 -4.51
C THR A 334 -46.05 -13.93 -3.34
N GLU A 335 -45.60 -14.17 -2.10
CA GLU A 335 -46.21 -13.66 -0.88
C GLU A 335 -45.40 -12.45 -0.37
N GLU A 336 -46.12 -11.42 0.07
CA GLU A 336 -45.58 -10.20 0.65
C GLU A 336 -45.66 -10.25 2.18
N PHE A 337 -44.61 -9.74 2.83
CA PHE A 337 -44.43 -9.68 4.27
C PHE A 337 -43.92 -8.30 4.67
N GLU A 338 -44.36 -7.80 5.82
CA GLU A 338 -44.02 -6.47 6.33
C GLU A 338 -42.71 -6.47 7.12
N ASP A 339 -42.48 -7.51 7.93
CA ASP A 339 -41.29 -7.64 8.78
C ASP A 339 -40.74 -9.08 8.87
N LEU A 340 -39.58 -9.22 9.51
CA LEU A 340 -38.90 -10.51 9.67
C LEU A 340 -39.63 -11.44 10.67
N ASP A 341 -40.36 -10.87 11.62
CA ASP A 341 -41.13 -11.61 12.62
C ASP A 341 -42.38 -12.23 11.99
N GLU A 342 -43.06 -11.53 11.08
CA GLU A 342 -44.17 -12.03 10.28
C GLU A 342 -43.72 -13.19 9.40
N ILE A 343 -42.56 -13.09 8.73
CA ILE A 343 -41.98 -14.22 7.97
C ILE A 343 -41.80 -15.43 8.88
N THR A 344 -41.25 -15.21 10.07
CA THR A 344 -41.00 -16.30 11.02
C THR A 344 -42.31 -16.94 11.47
N ALA A 345 -43.30 -16.14 11.85
CA ALA A 345 -44.58 -16.61 12.40
C ALA A 345 -45.52 -17.21 11.34
N ARG A 346 -45.58 -16.61 10.15
CA ARG A 346 -46.57 -16.96 9.11
C ARG A 346 -46.04 -17.99 8.11
N TYR A 347 -44.74 -17.97 7.80
CA TYR A 347 -44.14 -18.89 6.85
C TYR A 347 -43.42 -20.05 7.55
N ILE A 348 -42.50 -19.74 8.47
CA ILE A 348 -41.59 -20.76 9.01
C ILE A 348 -42.23 -21.62 10.09
N GLN A 349 -42.91 -21.02 11.07
CA GLN A 349 -43.53 -21.78 12.18
C GLN A 349 -44.53 -22.84 11.70
N PRO A 350 -45.45 -22.57 10.74
CA PRO A 350 -46.32 -23.62 10.20
C PRO A 350 -45.55 -24.73 9.49
N MET A 351 -44.52 -24.38 8.71
CA MET A 351 -43.66 -25.38 8.05
C MET A 351 -42.88 -26.22 9.05
N ALA A 352 -42.36 -25.62 10.12
CA ALA A 352 -41.67 -26.31 11.19
C ALA A 352 -42.62 -27.25 11.96
N ALA A 353 -43.87 -26.84 12.16
CA ALA A 353 -44.91 -27.69 12.75
C ALA A 353 -45.22 -28.91 11.89
N PHE A 354 -45.43 -28.74 10.58
CA PHE A 354 -45.63 -29.86 9.66
C PHE A 354 -44.41 -30.79 9.60
N ALA A 355 -43.20 -30.24 9.60
CA ALA A 355 -41.98 -31.03 9.66
C ALA A 355 -41.91 -31.83 10.96
N ARG A 356 -42.26 -31.23 12.10
CA ARG A 356 -42.30 -31.90 13.41
C ARG A 356 -43.32 -33.03 13.45
N ASP A 357 -44.50 -32.82 12.89
CA ASP A 357 -45.55 -33.85 12.80
C ASP A 357 -45.09 -35.04 11.95
N LEU A 358 -44.36 -34.78 10.86
CA LEU A 358 -43.80 -35.84 10.00
C LEU A 358 -42.63 -36.56 10.65
N LEU A 359 -41.76 -35.85 11.37
CA LEU A 359 -40.65 -36.44 12.14
C LEU A 359 -41.16 -37.30 13.30
N GLY A 360 -42.26 -36.88 13.95
CA GLY A 360 -42.91 -37.61 15.03
C GLY A 360 -43.79 -38.78 14.57
N HIS A 361 -43.95 -38.98 13.26
CA HIS A 361 -44.82 -40.02 12.73
C HIS A 361 -44.21 -41.43 12.94
N LYS A 362 -45.05 -42.39 13.33
CA LYS A 362 -44.66 -43.79 13.67
C LYS A 362 -43.85 -44.54 12.59
N TYR A 363 -44.00 -44.16 11.33
CA TYR A 363 -43.29 -44.75 10.19
C TYR A 363 -42.24 -43.80 9.59
N PHE A 364 -41.79 -42.82 10.36
CA PHE A 364 -40.65 -41.99 9.99
C PHE A 364 -39.35 -42.82 10.07
N GLN A 365 -38.52 -42.73 9.04
CA GLN A 365 -37.21 -43.36 8.95
C GLN A 365 -36.25 -42.39 8.26
N ASP A 366 -35.08 -42.17 8.87
CA ASP A 366 -34.11 -41.19 8.36
C ASP A 366 -33.47 -41.63 7.03
N CYS A 367 -33.30 -42.94 6.79
CA CYS A 367 -32.80 -43.51 5.52
C CYS A 367 -31.59 -42.76 4.93
N ASN A 368 -30.62 -42.35 5.77
CA ASN A 368 -29.45 -41.52 5.41
C ASN A 368 -29.82 -40.17 4.74
N GLY A 369 -30.80 -39.43 5.28
CA GLY A 369 -31.23 -38.16 4.70
C GLY A 369 -32.00 -38.32 3.40
N GLY A 370 -32.81 -39.39 3.30
CA GLY A 370 -33.76 -39.57 2.20
C GLY A 370 -33.19 -40.26 0.95
N ASP A 371 -32.23 -41.18 1.10
CA ASP A 371 -31.77 -41.98 -0.04
C ASP A 371 -32.88 -42.96 -0.50
N ARG A 372 -33.30 -42.79 -1.76
CA ARG A 372 -34.36 -43.61 -2.38
C ARG A 372 -34.05 -45.10 -2.34
N LYS A 373 -32.79 -45.48 -2.58
CA LYS A 373 -32.41 -46.91 -2.63
C LYS A 373 -32.57 -47.59 -1.28
N LYS A 374 -32.14 -46.94 -0.20
CA LYS A 374 -32.28 -47.46 1.17
C LYS A 374 -33.73 -47.55 1.59
N MET A 375 -34.55 -46.57 1.19
CA MET A 375 -35.98 -46.63 1.42
C MET A 375 -36.64 -47.81 0.68
N GLU A 376 -36.28 -48.05 -0.57
CA GLU A 376 -36.77 -49.19 -1.35
C GLU A 376 -36.38 -50.54 -0.71
N GLU A 377 -35.13 -50.68 -0.25
CA GLU A 377 -34.68 -51.87 0.48
C GLU A 377 -35.50 -52.12 1.76
N LEU A 378 -35.78 -51.04 2.51
CA LEU A 378 -36.55 -51.11 3.75
C LEU A 378 -38.02 -51.49 3.50
N LEU A 379 -38.62 -50.97 2.43
CA LEU A 379 -39.95 -51.34 1.96
C LEU A 379 -40.01 -52.82 1.54
N ILE A 380 -39.04 -53.29 0.75
CA ILE A 380 -38.98 -54.68 0.28
C ILE A 380 -38.80 -55.64 1.47
N ARG A 381 -37.93 -55.31 2.42
CA ARG A 381 -37.73 -56.10 3.65
C ARG A 381 -39.02 -56.22 4.45
N SER A 382 -39.67 -55.08 4.73
CA SER A 382 -40.91 -55.03 5.52
C SER A 382 -42.06 -55.77 4.82
N LYS A 383 -42.11 -55.73 3.48
CA LYS A 383 -43.11 -56.45 2.68
C LYS A 383 -42.89 -57.96 2.68
N LYS A 384 -41.63 -58.43 2.69
CA LYS A 384 -41.29 -59.86 2.81
C LYS A 384 -41.68 -60.41 4.19
N GLU A 385 -41.48 -59.63 5.25
CA GLU A 385 -41.84 -60.03 6.62
C GLU A 385 -43.36 -60.12 6.83
N LYS A 386 -44.14 -59.18 6.28
CA LYS A 386 -45.60 -59.17 6.39
C LYS A 386 -46.27 -58.94 5.03
N PRO A 387 -46.47 -60.00 4.21
CA PRO A 387 -47.00 -59.88 2.84
C PRO A 387 -48.44 -59.32 2.76
N THR A 388 -49.25 -59.56 3.80
CA THR A 388 -50.64 -59.08 3.89
C THR A 388 -50.76 -57.59 4.22
N PHE A 389 -49.71 -56.98 4.78
CA PHE A 389 -49.65 -55.55 5.10
C PHE A 389 -48.92 -54.79 3.98
N ILE A 390 -49.31 -53.54 3.71
CA ILE A 390 -48.63 -52.65 2.77
C ILE A 390 -47.78 -51.68 3.61
N PRO A 391 -46.45 -51.85 3.68
CA PRO A 391 -45.60 -50.92 4.40
C PRO A 391 -45.51 -49.59 3.64
N TYR A 392 -45.49 -48.51 4.40
CA TYR A 392 -45.20 -47.16 3.93
C TYR A 392 -44.28 -46.48 4.93
N PHE A 393 -43.32 -45.70 4.45
CA PHE A 393 -42.37 -44.96 5.28
C PHE A 393 -42.21 -43.54 4.78
N VAL A 394 -41.90 -42.64 5.70
CA VAL A 394 -41.62 -41.23 5.42
C VAL A 394 -40.17 -40.94 5.78
N SER A 395 -39.45 -40.21 4.93
CA SER A 395 -38.07 -39.78 5.19
C SER A 395 -37.85 -38.35 4.74
N ALA A 396 -36.99 -37.61 5.46
CA ALA A 396 -36.61 -36.25 5.13
C ALA A 396 -35.50 -36.24 4.07
N CYS A 397 -35.61 -35.39 3.05
CA CYS A 397 -34.60 -35.28 1.99
C CYS A 397 -33.52 -34.27 2.35
N LYS A 398 -32.25 -34.69 2.31
CA LYS A 398 -31.10 -33.79 2.45
C LYS A 398 -30.87 -32.91 1.22
N ASP A 399 -31.03 -33.47 0.01
CA ASP A 399 -30.83 -32.74 -1.25
C ASP A 399 -31.95 -31.72 -1.53
N LEU A 400 -33.14 -31.96 -0.98
CA LEU A 400 -34.30 -31.09 -1.12
C LEU A 400 -34.91 -30.79 0.25
N PRO A 401 -34.27 -29.90 1.04
CA PRO A 401 -34.77 -29.48 2.35
C PRO A 401 -36.20 -28.94 2.25
N GLY A 402 -37.07 -29.39 3.13
CA GLY A 402 -38.51 -29.06 3.13
C GLY A 402 -39.39 -30.02 2.32
N LYS A 403 -38.81 -31.00 1.63
CA LYS A 403 -39.55 -32.11 1.00
C LYS A 403 -39.29 -33.43 1.72
N PHE A 404 -40.33 -34.24 1.81
CA PHE A 404 -40.27 -35.58 2.37
C PHE A 404 -40.59 -36.61 1.29
N ILE A 405 -39.87 -37.73 1.29
CA ILE A 405 -40.21 -38.89 0.47
C ILE A 405 -41.18 -39.74 1.25
N LEU A 406 -42.34 -40.01 0.65
CA LEU A 406 -43.27 -41.04 1.09
C LEU A 406 -43.14 -42.22 0.15
N GLY A 407 -42.49 -43.28 0.62
CA GLY A 407 -42.36 -44.53 -0.12
C GLY A 407 -43.38 -45.55 0.34
N TYR A 408 -44.01 -46.27 -0.58
CA TYR A 408 -44.95 -47.34 -0.23
C TYR A 408 -44.89 -48.50 -1.24
N GLN A 409 -45.16 -49.72 -0.78
CA GLN A 409 -45.07 -50.91 -1.63
C GLN A 409 -46.39 -51.72 -1.67
N PRO A 410 -47.31 -51.41 -2.60
CA PRO A 410 -48.57 -52.14 -2.73
C PRO A 410 -48.41 -53.56 -3.27
N ARG A 411 -47.49 -53.74 -4.25
CA ARG A 411 -47.27 -54.99 -5.00
C ARG A 411 -45.79 -55.38 -4.96
N GLY A 412 -45.29 -56.10 -5.96
CA GLY A 412 -43.89 -56.54 -6.03
C GLY A 412 -42.84 -55.44 -6.19
N LYS A 413 -43.22 -54.19 -6.49
CA LYS A 413 -42.30 -53.06 -6.67
C LYS A 413 -42.64 -51.90 -5.71
N PRO A 414 -41.64 -51.31 -5.02
CA PRO A 414 -41.82 -50.08 -4.24
C PRO A 414 -42.10 -48.89 -5.17
N ARG A 415 -42.79 -47.88 -4.64
CA ARG A 415 -43.13 -46.63 -5.33
C ARG A 415 -42.80 -45.43 -4.47
#